data_AF-A0AAX2ZQU3-F1
#
_entry.id   AF-A0AAX2ZQU3-F1
#
_cell.length_a   1.000
_cell.length_b   1.000
_cell.length_c   1.000
_cell.angle_alpha   90.00
_cell.angle_beta   90.00
_cell.angle_gamma   90.00
#
_symmetry.space_group_name_H-M   'P 1'
#
loop_
_entity.id
_entity.type
_entity.pdbx_description
1 polymer ?
#
loop_
_entity_poly.entity_id
_entity_poly.type
_entity_poly.pdbx_seq_one_letter_code
_entity_poly.pdbx_strand_id
1 'polypeptide(L)'
;MVAEAPPIGELEARRPFPERMGPKGNLIYKLITTTDHKLIGIMYCVVCFAFFFIGGLMALFMRTELAMPGLQFLSNEQFNQLFTMHGTVMLLFYATPIVFGFANLVLPLQIGAPDVAFPRLNALSFWLFLFGALIALGGFITPGGAADFGWTAYSPLTDAIHSPGAGGDLWILGLAVGGLGTILGGVNMVTTVVCMRAPGMTMFRMPVFTWNILVTSILVLIAFPILTAALFGLAADRHLGAHIYDPANGGVLLWQHLFWFFGHPEVYIIALPFFGIVSEIFPVFSRKPIFGYTTLIYATISIAALSVAVWAHHMYATGAVLLPFFSFMTFLIAVPTGIKFFNWIGTMWKGQLTFETPMLFSVGFLITFLLGGLSGVLLASPPIDFHVTDSYFVIAHFHYVLFGTIVFATYAGIYFWFPKMTGRLLDERLGKLHFWLTFIGFHTTFLVQHWVGDEGMPRRYADYLPSDGFTTLNVVSTIGAFILGISTLPFVWNVFKSWRYGEPVMVDDPWGYGNSLEWATSCPPPRHNFTELPRIRSERPAFELHYPHMVERMRAEAHVGRAHHPELESADRSS
;
A
#
# COMPACT_ATOMS: atom_id res chain seq x y z
N MET A 1 -41.27 28.90 43.18
CA MET A 1 -39.99 28.37 42.66
C MET A 1 -39.76 29.01 41.31
N VAL A 2 -38.80 29.93 41.22
CA VAL A 2 -38.42 30.58 39.97
C VAL A 2 -37.49 29.60 39.27
N ALA A 3 -37.83 29.19 38.05
CA ALA A 3 -36.97 28.34 37.25
C ALA A 3 -35.68 29.12 36.93
N GLU A 4 -34.55 28.69 37.52
CA GLU A 4 -33.24 29.17 37.11
C GLU A 4 -33.02 28.80 35.65
N ALA A 5 -32.65 29.80 34.84
CA ALA A 5 -32.19 29.55 33.48
C ALA A 5 -30.95 28.63 33.53
N PRO A 6 -30.81 27.68 32.60
CA PRO A 6 -29.61 26.85 32.54
C PRO A 6 -28.36 27.75 32.46
N PRO A 7 -27.28 27.43 33.18
CA PRO A 7 -26.07 28.22 33.15
C PRO A 7 -25.62 28.37 31.70
N ILE A 8 -25.46 29.61 31.25
CA ILE A 8 -24.87 29.92 29.95
C ILE A 8 -23.46 29.33 30.01
N GLY A 9 -23.22 28.25 29.26
CA GLY A 9 -21.90 27.62 29.21
C GLY A 9 -20.83 28.67 28.93
N GLU A 10 -19.72 28.63 29.67
CA GLU A 10 -18.62 29.57 29.49
C GLU A 10 -18.19 29.58 28.02
N LEU A 11 -18.27 30.74 27.38
CA LEU A 11 -17.86 30.90 25.98
C LEU A 11 -16.34 30.78 25.91
N GLU A 12 -15.83 29.72 25.29
CA GLU A 12 -14.41 29.60 25.00
C GLU A 12 -14.01 30.53 23.85
N ALA A 13 -13.00 31.37 24.09
CA ALA A 13 -12.40 32.20 23.05
C ALA A 13 -11.69 31.32 22.01
N ARG A 14 -12.26 31.24 20.81
CA ARG A 14 -11.70 30.45 19.69
C ARG A 14 -11.52 31.32 18.45
N ARG A 15 -10.55 30.97 17.61
CA ARG A 15 -10.39 31.61 16.29
C ARG A 15 -11.55 31.19 15.39
N PRO A 16 -12.10 32.09 14.53
CA PRO A 16 -13.15 31.73 13.58
C PRO A 16 -12.74 30.60 12.62
N PHE A 17 -11.45 30.56 12.25
CA PHE A 17 -10.84 29.47 11.49
C PHE A 17 -9.43 29.18 12.03
N PRO A 18 -8.99 27.91 12.05
CA PRO A 18 -7.60 27.58 12.33
C PRO A 18 -6.64 28.18 11.28
N GLU A 19 -5.36 28.24 11.64
CA GLU A 19 -4.31 28.79 10.77
C GLU A 19 -4.22 28.06 9.42
N ARG A 20 -4.46 28.77 8.31
CA ARG A 20 -4.51 28.21 6.95
C ARG A 20 -3.14 27.80 6.41
N MET A 21 -2.13 28.63 6.68
CA MET A 21 -0.73 28.37 6.40
C MET A 21 0.07 28.86 7.59
N GLY A 22 1.03 28.06 8.03
CA GLY A 22 1.91 28.42 9.14
C GLY A 22 2.76 29.67 8.85
N PRO A 23 3.47 30.21 9.87
CA PRO A 23 4.33 31.37 9.68
C PRO A 23 5.40 31.12 8.62
N LYS A 24 5.75 32.16 7.85
CA LYS A 24 6.78 32.04 6.80
C LYS A 24 8.08 31.49 7.39
N GLY A 25 8.67 30.49 6.72
CA GLY A 25 9.94 29.87 7.12
C GLY A 25 9.85 28.79 8.18
N ASN A 26 8.66 28.46 8.70
CA ASN A 26 8.50 27.47 9.77
C ASN A 26 8.74 26.00 9.33
N LEU A 27 8.67 25.70 8.03
CA LEU A 27 8.61 24.32 7.53
C LEU A 27 9.95 23.83 6.96
N ILE A 28 10.67 24.61 6.15
CA ILE A 28 11.85 24.12 5.41
C ILE A 28 12.94 23.59 6.36
N TYR A 29 13.33 24.37 7.37
CA TYR A 29 14.31 23.92 8.36
C TYR A 29 13.79 22.69 9.12
N LYS A 30 12.50 22.71 9.51
CA LYS A 30 11.85 21.62 10.21
C LYS A 30 11.84 20.33 9.40
N LEU A 31 11.62 20.38 8.08
CA LEU A 31 11.65 19.20 7.19
C LEU A 31 13.02 18.53 7.20
N ILE A 32 14.10 19.31 7.23
CA ILE A 32 15.47 18.78 7.21
C ILE A 32 15.85 18.17 8.57
N THR A 33 15.44 18.79 9.68
CA THR A 33 15.88 18.41 11.03
C THR A 33 14.85 17.64 11.85
N THR A 34 13.71 17.26 11.26
CA THR A 34 12.61 16.63 12.02
C THR A 34 12.99 15.24 12.50
N THR A 35 12.55 14.93 13.71
CA THR A 35 12.50 13.58 14.28
C THR A 35 11.07 13.11 14.52
N ASP A 36 10.07 13.96 14.28
CA ASP A 36 8.67 13.63 14.49
C ASP A 36 8.18 12.66 13.41
N HIS A 37 7.83 11.45 13.81
CA HIS A 37 7.27 10.43 12.93
C HIS A 37 6.06 10.93 12.12
N LYS A 38 5.22 11.81 12.69
CA LYS A 38 4.06 12.39 11.97
C LYS A 38 4.51 13.20 10.76
N LEU A 39 5.49 14.08 10.93
CA LEU A 39 5.99 14.91 9.84
C LEU A 39 6.75 14.08 8.81
N ILE A 40 7.53 13.08 9.24
CA ILE A 40 8.22 12.14 8.34
C ILE A 40 7.19 11.33 7.54
N GLY A 41 6.10 10.87 8.17
CA GLY A 41 5.00 10.18 7.50
C GLY A 41 4.33 11.06 6.43
N ILE A 42 4.08 12.34 6.73
CA ILE A 42 3.57 13.31 5.74
C ILE A 42 4.56 13.47 4.58
N MET A 43 5.86 13.57 4.87
CA MET A 43 6.92 13.67 3.85
C MET A 43 6.93 12.46 2.92
N TYR A 44 6.84 11.24 3.47
CA TYR A 44 6.66 10.02 2.67
C TYR A 44 5.43 10.12 1.79
N CYS A 45 4.25 10.43 2.34
CA CYS A 45 3.02 10.51 1.54
C CYS A 45 3.15 11.52 0.39
N VAL A 46 3.65 12.73 0.65
CA VAL A 46 3.80 13.77 -0.38
C VAL A 46 4.78 13.36 -1.48
N VAL A 47 5.96 12.86 -1.10
CA VAL A 47 7.00 12.46 -2.07
C VAL A 47 6.57 11.22 -2.86
N CYS A 48 5.96 10.23 -2.20
CA CYS A 48 5.41 9.05 -2.87
C CYS A 48 4.35 9.47 -3.90
N PHE A 49 3.45 10.41 -3.59
CA PHE A 49 2.48 10.90 -4.58
C PHE A 49 3.15 11.65 -5.74
N ALA A 50 4.26 12.35 -5.52
CA ALA A 50 5.04 12.92 -6.62
C ALA A 50 5.60 11.82 -7.53
N PHE A 51 6.15 10.74 -6.97
CA PHE A 51 6.59 9.57 -7.73
C PHE A 51 5.43 8.82 -8.40
N PHE A 52 4.27 8.75 -7.76
CA PHE A 52 3.04 8.21 -8.35
C PHE A 52 2.63 8.99 -9.61
N PHE A 53 2.72 10.33 -9.60
CA PHE A 53 2.45 11.13 -10.79
C PHE A 53 3.51 10.94 -11.87
N ILE A 54 4.79 10.85 -11.50
CA ILE A 54 5.89 10.58 -12.44
C ILE A 54 5.69 9.22 -13.12
N GLY A 55 5.46 8.16 -12.35
CA GLY A 55 5.20 6.82 -12.90
C GLY A 55 3.88 6.74 -13.65
N GLY A 56 2.83 7.45 -13.21
CA GLY A 56 1.55 7.50 -13.89
C GLY A 56 1.67 8.16 -15.27
N LEU A 57 2.45 9.24 -15.37
CA LEU A 57 2.74 9.88 -16.65
C LEU A 57 3.52 8.96 -17.59
N MET A 58 4.51 8.21 -17.07
CA MET A 58 5.21 7.18 -17.86
C MET A 58 4.24 6.12 -18.41
N ALA A 59 3.24 5.71 -17.63
CA ALA A 59 2.20 4.80 -18.10
C ALA A 59 1.31 5.42 -19.19
N LEU A 60 0.91 6.69 -19.05
CA LEU A 60 0.13 7.38 -20.08
C LEU A 60 0.90 7.51 -21.39
N PHE A 61 2.22 7.73 -21.34
CA PHE A 61 3.07 7.67 -22.52
C PHE A 61 2.99 6.29 -23.16
N MET A 62 3.30 5.21 -22.43
CA MET A 62 3.21 3.86 -22.99
C MET A 62 1.83 3.52 -23.58
N ARG A 63 0.74 3.93 -22.91
CA ARG A 63 -0.62 3.69 -23.40
C ARG A 63 -0.98 4.51 -24.63
N THR A 64 -0.37 5.68 -24.80
CA THR A 64 -0.56 6.50 -26.00
C THR A 64 0.07 5.81 -27.22
N GLU A 65 1.22 5.16 -27.05
CA GLU A 65 1.95 4.49 -28.14
C GLU A 65 1.16 3.27 -28.57
N LEU A 66 0.71 2.49 -27.60
CA LEU A 66 -0.07 1.29 -27.84
C LEU A 66 -1.52 1.56 -28.26
N ALA A 67 -1.94 2.82 -28.45
CA ALA A 67 -3.30 3.13 -28.86
C ALA A 67 -3.57 2.75 -30.32
N MET A 68 -2.53 2.77 -31.16
CA MET A 68 -2.59 2.41 -32.57
C MET A 68 -1.44 1.46 -32.91
N PRO A 69 -1.59 0.60 -33.91
CA PRO A 69 -0.47 -0.17 -34.44
C PRO A 69 0.54 0.74 -35.18
N GLY A 70 1.80 0.33 -35.21
CA GLY A 70 2.96 1.11 -35.62
C GLY A 70 3.61 1.85 -34.45
N LEU A 71 4.82 2.38 -34.67
CA LEU A 71 5.44 3.34 -33.75
C LEU A 71 5.06 4.77 -34.15
N GLN A 72 4.53 5.58 -33.23
CA GLN A 72 4.04 6.94 -33.51
C GLN A 72 4.82 8.03 -32.79
N PHE A 73 5.16 7.83 -31.51
CA PHE A 73 5.80 8.89 -30.72
C PHE A 73 7.00 8.41 -29.88
N LEU A 74 7.03 7.15 -29.44
CA LEU A 74 8.17 6.55 -28.77
C LEU A 74 9.00 5.71 -29.74
N SER A 75 10.31 5.70 -29.50
CA SER A 75 11.17 4.63 -30.00
C SER A 75 11.02 3.36 -29.16
N ASN A 76 11.46 2.22 -29.70
CA ASN A 76 11.51 0.95 -28.97
C ASN A 76 12.32 1.09 -27.67
N GLU A 77 13.47 1.76 -27.74
CA GLU A 77 14.36 1.96 -26.60
C GLU A 77 13.69 2.81 -25.52
N GLN A 78 13.04 3.91 -25.91
CA GLN A 78 12.31 4.76 -24.96
C GLN A 78 11.13 4.03 -24.32
N PHE A 79 10.38 3.22 -25.07
CA PHE A 79 9.32 2.40 -24.51
C PHE A 79 9.86 1.42 -23.47
N ASN A 80 11.00 0.79 -23.78
CA ASN A 80 11.67 -0.15 -22.88
C ASN A 80 12.13 0.51 -21.57
N GLN A 81 12.67 1.72 -21.67
CA GLN A 81 13.04 2.53 -20.51
C GLN A 81 11.83 2.94 -19.68
N LEU A 82 10.74 3.34 -20.33
CA LEU A 82 9.52 3.79 -19.67
C LEU A 82 8.86 2.68 -18.87
N PHE A 83 8.71 1.45 -19.40
CA PHE A 83 8.08 0.39 -18.61
C PHE A 83 8.96 -0.09 -17.45
N THR A 84 10.28 -0.06 -17.63
CA THR A 84 11.25 -0.40 -16.59
C THR A 84 11.17 0.59 -15.42
N MET A 85 11.24 1.87 -15.73
CA MET A 85 11.18 2.94 -14.74
C MET A 85 9.77 3.12 -14.16
N HIS A 86 8.70 2.95 -14.94
CA HIS A 86 7.34 2.89 -14.43
C HIS A 86 7.18 1.80 -13.37
N GLY A 87 7.58 0.56 -13.68
CA GLY A 87 7.49 -0.57 -12.76
C GLY A 87 8.31 -0.35 -11.50
N THR A 88 9.54 0.15 -11.65
CA THR A 88 10.45 0.44 -10.53
C THR A 88 9.91 1.54 -9.64
N VAL A 89 9.46 2.66 -10.23
CA VAL A 89 8.92 3.79 -9.47
C VAL A 89 7.63 3.40 -8.74
N MET A 90 6.73 2.68 -9.39
CA MET A 90 5.45 2.28 -8.78
C MET A 90 5.63 1.28 -7.64
N LEU A 91 6.50 0.29 -7.80
CA LEU A 91 6.74 -0.73 -6.78
C LEU A 91 7.64 -0.18 -5.67
N LEU A 92 8.86 0.21 -6.04
CA LEU A 92 9.94 0.41 -5.07
C LEU A 92 10.06 1.85 -4.56
N PHE A 93 9.52 2.84 -5.30
CA PHE A 93 9.58 4.25 -4.90
C PHE A 93 8.22 4.87 -4.56
N TYR A 94 7.12 4.17 -4.81
CA TYR A 94 5.78 4.55 -4.39
C TYR A 94 5.22 3.54 -3.39
N ALA A 95 5.02 2.27 -3.78
CA ALA A 95 4.33 1.29 -2.96
C ALA A 95 5.10 0.85 -1.71
N THR A 96 6.39 0.49 -1.81
CA THR A 96 7.19 0.14 -0.64
C THR A 96 7.31 1.31 0.35
N PRO A 97 7.63 2.56 -0.09
CA PRO A 97 7.85 3.64 0.88
C PRO A 97 6.56 4.18 1.49
N ILE A 98 5.42 4.15 0.77
CA ILE A 98 4.14 4.61 1.33
C ILE A 98 3.65 3.69 2.48
N VAL A 99 4.03 2.40 2.49
CA VAL A 99 3.82 1.50 3.64
C VAL A 99 4.43 2.11 4.91
N PHE A 100 5.70 2.53 4.82
CA PHE A 100 6.38 3.19 5.92
C PHE A 100 5.88 4.62 6.15
N GLY A 101 5.30 5.27 5.14
CA GLY A 101 4.56 6.51 5.27
C GLY A 101 3.38 6.36 6.23
N PHE A 102 2.49 5.40 6.00
CA PHE A 102 1.38 5.12 6.92
C PHE A 102 1.86 4.60 8.27
N ALA A 103 2.88 3.73 8.31
CA ALA A 103 3.46 3.29 9.58
C ALA A 103 3.92 4.50 10.42
N ASN A 104 4.62 5.44 9.80
CA ASN A 104 5.05 6.67 10.45
C ASN A 104 3.90 7.58 10.85
N LEU A 105 2.84 7.67 10.05
CA LEU A 105 1.68 8.46 10.42
C LEU A 105 0.99 7.88 11.66
N VAL A 106 0.63 6.59 11.64
CA VAL A 106 -0.38 6.06 12.56
C VAL A 106 0.12 5.03 13.55
N LEU A 107 1.20 4.27 13.27
CA LEU A 107 1.59 3.15 14.15
C LEU A 107 1.91 3.63 15.58
N PRO A 108 2.73 4.68 15.81
CA PRO A 108 2.97 5.15 17.17
C PRO A 108 1.70 5.62 17.88
N LEU A 109 0.74 6.21 17.15
CA LEU A 109 -0.57 6.59 17.70
C LEU A 109 -1.38 5.35 18.10
N GLN A 110 -1.43 4.34 17.25
CA GLN A 110 -2.18 3.12 17.49
C GLN A 110 -1.70 2.32 18.70
N ILE A 111 -0.41 2.42 19.04
CA ILE A 111 0.16 1.71 20.19
C ILE A 111 0.38 2.58 21.42
N GLY A 112 0.12 3.88 21.34
CA GLY A 112 0.31 4.81 22.47
C GLY A 112 1.78 5.15 22.74
N ALA A 113 2.63 5.03 21.73
CA ALA A 113 4.03 5.42 21.82
C ALA A 113 4.19 6.94 21.62
N PRO A 114 5.13 7.60 22.33
CA PRO A 114 5.36 9.04 22.19
C PRO A 114 6.07 9.43 20.88
N ASP A 115 6.86 8.51 20.31
CA ASP A 115 7.55 8.60 19.02
C ASP A 115 7.95 7.17 18.59
N VAL A 116 8.65 7.01 17.47
CA VAL A 116 9.26 5.73 17.08
C VAL A 116 10.54 5.43 17.89
N ALA A 117 10.99 4.16 17.90
CA ALA A 117 12.14 3.70 18.69
C ALA A 117 13.46 4.42 18.38
N PHE A 118 13.72 4.67 17.10
CA PHE A 118 14.92 5.36 16.64
C PHE A 118 14.54 6.57 15.77
N PRO A 119 14.17 7.72 16.35
CA PRO A 119 13.62 8.86 15.60
C PRO A 119 14.56 9.44 14.53
N ARG A 120 15.87 9.42 14.76
CA ARG A 120 16.87 9.86 13.76
C ARG A 120 17.11 8.84 12.65
N LEU A 121 17.06 7.55 12.99
CA LEU A 121 17.13 6.47 12.00
C LEU A 121 15.93 6.54 11.06
N ASN A 122 14.76 6.89 11.60
CA ASN A 122 13.55 7.11 10.82
C ASN A 122 13.69 8.23 9.78
N ALA A 123 14.30 9.35 10.17
CA ALA A 123 14.61 10.43 9.23
C ALA A 123 15.63 9.96 8.17
N LEU A 124 16.67 9.22 8.58
CA LEU A 124 17.66 8.65 7.66
C LEU A 124 17.01 7.70 6.64
N SER A 125 16.09 6.84 7.07
CA SER A 125 15.32 5.95 6.19
C SER A 125 14.58 6.71 5.09
N PHE A 126 13.96 7.84 5.43
CA PHE A 126 13.29 8.70 4.45
C PHE A 126 14.27 9.30 3.44
N TRP A 127 15.38 9.86 3.92
CA TRP A 127 16.36 10.50 3.03
C TRP A 127 17.07 9.52 2.11
N LEU A 128 17.40 8.32 2.61
CA LEU A 128 17.96 7.24 1.77
C LEU A 128 16.96 6.82 0.67
N PHE A 129 15.69 6.66 1.02
CA PHE A 129 14.64 6.42 0.03
C PHE A 129 14.61 7.54 -1.04
N LEU A 130 14.48 8.80 -0.62
CA LEU A 130 14.34 9.91 -1.56
C LEU A 130 15.56 10.03 -2.49
N PHE A 131 16.78 9.99 -1.94
CA PHE A 131 17.98 10.09 -2.77
C PHE A 131 18.21 8.85 -3.63
N GLY A 132 17.89 7.65 -3.14
CA GLY A 132 17.92 6.43 -3.96
C GLY A 132 16.97 6.51 -5.16
N ALA A 133 15.74 6.98 -4.95
CA ALA A 133 14.76 7.19 -6.01
C ALA A 133 15.22 8.23 -7.04
N LEU A 134 15.80 9.34 -6.58
CA LEU A 134 16.36 10.37 -7.47
C LEU A 134 17.57 9.88 -8.26
N ILE A 135 18.44 9.05 -7.67
CA ILE A 135 19.57 8.42 -8.38
C ILE A 135 19.06 7.54 -9.52
N ALA A 136 18.11 6.66 -9.25
CA ALA A 136 17.55 5.77 -10.27
C ALA A 136 16.86 6.55 -11.40
N LEU A 137 16.06 7.57 -11.07
CA LEU A 137 15.44 8.47 -12.06
C LEU A 137 16.45 9.33 -12.82
N GLY A 138 17.63 9.57 -12.23
CA GLY A 138 18.76 10.24 -12.89
C GLY A 138 19.20 9.54 -14.18
N GLY A 139 18.84 8.26 -14.38
CA GLY A 139 19.05 7.54 -15.64
C GLY A 139 18.51 8.27 -16.87
N PHE A 140 17.36 8.94 -16.75
CA PHE A 140 16.76 9.73 -17.85
C PHE A 140 17.60 10.94 -18.27
N ILE A 141 18.52 11.41 -17.43
CA ILE A 141 19.42 12.53 -17.73
C ILE A 141 20.64 12.04 -18.53
N THR A 142 20.94 10.74 -18.50
CA THR A 142 22.09 10.18 -19.21
C THR A 142 21.84 10.12 -20.72
N PRO A 143 22.87 10.22 -21.57
CA PRO A 143 22.69 10.21 -23.03
C PRO A 143 22.04 8.92 -23.59
N GLY A 144 22.28 7.78 -22.94
CA GLY A 144 21.69 6.49 -23.29
C GLY A 144 20.31 6.25 -22.68
N GLY A 145 19.84 7.16 -21.82
CA GLY A 145 18.58 7.03 -21.09
C GLY A 145 18.65 6.07 -19.89
N ALA A 146 17.48 5.74 -19.35
CA ALA A 146 17.36 4.91 -18.15
C ALA A 146 17.56 3.41 -18.45
N ALA A 147 17.39 2.56 -17.44
CA ALA A 147 17.40 1.10 -17.62
C ALA A 147 16.27 0.63 -18.55
N ASP A 148 16.56 -0.27 -19.51
CA ASP A 148 15.64 -0.76 -20.56
C ASP A 148 15.33 -2.27 -20.47
N PHE A 149 15.93 -2.98 -19.51
CA PHE A 149 15.83 -4.44 -19.35
C PHE A 149 14.59 -4.94 -18.59
N GLY A 150 13.69 -4.04 -18.18
CA GLY A 150 12.52 -4.31 -17.36
C GLY A 150 12.80 -4.36 -15.85
N TRP A 151 11.79 -4.10 -15.02
CA TRP A 151 11.98 -4.06 -13.56
C TRP A 151 12.43 -5.41 -12.96
N THR A 152 12.26 -6.52 -13.68
CA THR A 152 12.73 -7.87 -13.29
C THR A 152 14.23 -8.05 -13.51
N ALA A 153 14.85 -7.22 -14.35
CA ALA A 153 16.29 -7.10 -14.50
C ALA A 153 17.02 -8.43 -14.73
N TYR A 154 16.47 -9.29 -15.59
CA TYR A 154 17.03 -10.61 -15.83
C TYR A 154 18.42 -10.54 -16.45
N SER A 155 19.40 -11.19 -15.83
CA SER A 155 20.64 -11.57 -16.50
C SER A 155 20.34 -12.66 -17.54
N PRO A 156 20.96 -12.64 -18.73
CA PRO A 156 22.13 -11.84 -19.12
C PRO A 156 21.83 -10.42 -19.62
N LEU A 157 20.56 -10.04 -19.81
CA LEU A 157 20.21 -8.74 -20.42
C LEU A 157 20.77 -7.55 -19.63
N THR A 158 20.97 -7.69 -18.32
CA THR A 158 21.53 -6.67 -17.43
C THR A 158 23.05 -6.56 -17.42
N ASP A 159 23.79 -7.43 -18.11
CA ASP A 159 25.25 -7.36 -18.10
C ASP A 159 25.79 -6.13 -18.85
N ALA A 160 27.09 -5.88 -18.73
CA ALA A 160 27.74 -4.73 -19.36
C ALA A 160 27.83 -4.85 -20.90
N ILE A 161 27.59 -6.03 -21.48
CA ILE A 161 27.64 -6.28 -22.92
C ILE A 161 26.30 -5.93 -23.56
N HIS A 162 25.19 -6.38 -22.94
CA HIS A 162 23.83 -6.22 -23.43
C HIS A 162 23.23 -4.86 -23.05
N SER A 163 23.52 -4.34 -21.85
CA SER A 163 23.02 -3.04 -21.36
C SER A 163 24.16 -2.13 -20.87
N PRO A 164 25.06 -1.66 -21.76
CA PRO A 164 26.28 -0.91 -21.38
C PRO A 164 26.02 0.50 -20.82
N GLY A 165 24.78 1.01 -20.91
CA GLY A 165 24.45 2.38 -20.51
C GLY A 165 24.50 2.65 -19.01
N ALA A 166 24.92 3.87 -18.63
CA ALA A 166 25.00 4.31 -17.24
C ALA A 166 23.64 4.34 -16.51
N GLY A 167 22.52 4.40 -17.24
CA GLY A 167 21.18 4.35 -16.66
C GLY A 167 20.90 3.06 -15.89
N GLY A 168 21.42 1.92 -16.36
CA GLY A 168 21.35 0.65 -15.65
C GLY A 168 22.12 0.68 -14.32
N ASP A 169 23.31 1.28 -14.29
CA ASP A 169 24.13 1.38 -13.07
C ASP A 169 23.47 2.28 -12.02
N LEU A 170 22.90 3.41 -12.46
CA LEU A 170 22.13 4.30 -11.61
C LEU A 170 20.88 3.62 -11.04
N TRP A 171 20.21 2.78 -11.83
CA TRP A 171 19.10 1.96 -11.34
C TRP A 171 19.55 1.01 -10.23
N ILE A 172 20.66 0.29 -10.42
CA ILE A 172 21.22 -0.66 -9.44
C ILE A 172 21.56 0.06 -8.13
N LEU A 173 22.32 1.16 -8.20
CA LEU A 173 22.75 1.90 -7.01
C LEU A 173 21.59 2.63 -6.33
N GLY A 174 20.66 3.19 -7.09
CA GLY A 174 19.47 3.84 -6.54
C GLY A 174 18.61 2.87 -5.73
N LEU A 175 18.44 1.64 -6.22
CA LEU A 175 17.75 0.59 -5.49
C LEU A 175 18.51 0.08 -4.27
N ALA A 176 19.85 -0.02 -4.33
CA ALA A 176 20.64 -0.37 -3.16
C ALA A 176 20.50 0.67 -2.03
N VAL A 177 20.55 1.96 -2.37
CA VAL A 177 20.39 3.06 -1.39
C VAL A 177 18.97 3.10 -0.83
N GLY A 178 17.95 3.02 -1.69
CA GLY A 178 16.55 2.98 -1.26
C GLY A 178 16.23 1.74 -0.42
N GLY A 179 16.76 0.58 -0.82
CA GLY A 179 16.60 -0.68 -0.11
C GLY A 179 17.18 -0.67 1.30
N LEU A 180 18.35 -0.04 1.49
CA LEU A 180 18.91 0.19 2.82
C LEU A 180 17.99 1.07 3.67
N GLY A 181 17.42 2.13 3.09
CA GLY A 181 16.44 2.98 3.77
C GLY A 181 15.24 2.18 4.30
N THR A 182 14.71 1.28 3.48
CA THR A 182 13.60 0.37 3.81
C THR A 182 13.98 -0.63 4.91
N ILE A 183 15.17 -1.24 4.85
CA ILE A 183 15.68 -2.15 5.90
C ILE A 183 15.73 -1.44 7.25
N LEU A 184 16.30 -0.24 7.30
CA LEU A 184 16.38 0.56 8.52
C LEU A 184 14.99 0.96 9.05
N GLY A 185 14.04 1.22 8.15
CA GLY A 185 12.64 1.43 8.49
C GLY A 185 12.03 0.19 9.16
N GLY A 186 12.27 -0.99 8.60
CA GLY A 186 11.84 -2.27 9.16
C GLY A 186 12.35 -2.50 10.59
N VAL A 187 13.65 -2.29 10.83
CA VAL A 187 14.24 -2.40 12.19
C VAL A 187 13.52 -1.47 13.18
N ASN A 188 13.29 -0.22 12.78
CA ASN A 188 12.67 0.78 13.63
C ASN A 188 11.21 0.41 13.97
N MET A 189 10.42 -0.02 12.97
CA MET A 189 9.01 -0.37 13.18
C MET A 189 8.86 -1.63 14.03
N VAL A 190 9.69 -2.67 13.82
CA VAL A 190 9.69 -3.87 14.71
C VAL A 190 9.98 -3.45 16.15
N THR A 191 11.05 -2.69 16.37
CA THR A 191 11.47 -2.28 17.72
C THR A 191 10.41 -1.42 18.41
N THR A 192 9.77 -0.52 17.66
CA THR A 192 8.69 0.33 18.16
C THR A 192 7.50 -0.51 18.65
N VAL A 193 7.04 -1.47 17.83
CA VAL A 193 5.92 -2.34 18.21
C VAL A 193 6.28 -3.25 19.38
N VAL A 194 7.48 -3.82 19.41
CA VAL A 194 7.85 -4.78 20.46
C VAL A 194 8.01 -4.07 21.82
N CYS A 195 8.66 -2.90 21.85
CA CYS A 195 9.19 -2.31 23.08
C CYS A 195 8.46 -1.05 23.58
N MET A 196 7.64 -0.36 22.77
CA MET A 196 7.14 0.99 23.11
C MET A 196 5.61 1.10 23.24
N ARG A 197 4.92 -0.03 23.41
CA ARG A 197 3.46 -0.05 23.56
C ARG A 197 3.01 0.54 24.89
N ALA A 198 1.83 1.17 24.88
CA ALA A 198 1.18 1.69 26.07
C ALA A 198 0.89 0.58 27.10
N PRO A 199 0.96 0.90 28.41
CA PRO A 199 0.60 -0.04 29.46
C PRO A 199 -0.82 -0.61 29.27
N GLY A 200 -0.96 -1.93 29.38
CA GLY A 200 -2.23 -2.63 29.16
C GLY A 200 -2.48 -3.11 27.73
N MET A 201 -1.69 -2.64 26.76
CA MET A 201 -1.71 -3.14 25.38
C MET A 201 -0.82 -4.37 25.22
N THR A 202 -1.43 -5.55 25.29
CA THR A 202 -0.76 -6.82 24.95
C THR A 202 -0.65 -6.99 23.44
N MET A 203 0.14 -7.96 22.96
CA MET A 203 0.23 -8.28 21.52
C MET A 203 -1.17 -8.46 20.90
N PHE A 204 -2.06 -9.20 21.56
CA PHE A 204 -3.40 -9.49 21.06
C PHE A 204 -4.45 -8.40 21.39
N ARG A 205 -4.03 -7.19 21.75
CA ARG A 205 -4.92 -6.01 21.85
C ARG A 205 -4.50 -4.87 20.91
N MET A 206 -3.49 -5.10 20.07
CA MET A 206 -3.03 -4.10 19.10
C MET A 206 -3.95 -4.06 17.87
N PRO A 207 -4.11 -2.89 17.22
CA PRO A 207 -4.87 -2.82 15.97
C PRO A 207 -4.29 -3.71 14.86
N VAL A 208 -5.14 -4.10 13.91
CA VAL A 208 -4.74 -5.05 12.83
C VAL A 208 -3.72 -4.39 11.91
N PHE A 209 -3.84 -3.08 11.66
CA PHE A 209 -2.83 -2.34 10.91
C PHE A 209 -1.43 -2.46 11.53
N THR A 210 -1.32 -2.24 12.84
CA THR A 210 -0.04 -2.37 13.55
C THR A 210 0.53 -3.79 13.46
N TRP A 211 -0.30 -4.84 13.58
CA TRP A 211 0.12 -6.22 13.35
C TRP A 211 0.67 -6.44 11.94
N ASN A 212 0.00 -5.89 10.93
CA ASN A 212 0.44 -6.02 9.55
C ASN A 212 1.76 -5.28 9.32
N ILE A 213 1.97 -4.10 9.91
CA ILE A 213 3.27 -3.41 9.85
C ILE A 213 4.37 -4.22 10.54
N LEU A 214 4.10 -4.83 11.70
CA LEU A 214 5.07 -5.69 12.38
C LEU A 214 5.52 -6.86 11.49
N VAL A 215 4.56 -7.59 10.93
CA VAL A 215 4.84 -8.75 10.06
C VAL A 215 5.52 -8.30 8.76
N THR A 216 5.06 -7.20 8.17
CA THR A 216 5.67 -6.59 6.98
C THR A 216 7.12 -6.20 7.23
N SER A 217 7.40 -5.60 8.39
CA SER A 217 8.76 -5.20 8.75
C SER A 217 9.68 -6.41 8.93
N ILE A 218 9.16 -7.54 9.44
CA ILE A 218 9.90 -8.81 9.48
C ILE A 218 10.22 -9.31 8.06
N LEU A 219 9.24 -9.28 7.15
CA LEU A 219 9.48 -9.66 5.75
C LEU A 219 10.51 -8.76 5.07
N VAL A 220 10.47 -7.44 5.35
CA VAL A 220 11.48 -6.49 4.83
C VAL A 220 12.89 -6.92 5.23
N LEU A 221 13.08 -7.31 6.49
CA LEU A 221 14.39 -7.77 6.99
C LEU A 221 14.84 -9.10 6.40
N ILE A 222 13.92 -9.90 5.84
CA ILE A 222 14.24 -11.14 5.13
C ILE A 222 14.55 -10.86 3.65
N ALA A 223 13.74 -10.03 2.99
CA ALA A 223 13.74 -9.90 1.53
C ALA A 223 14.73 -8.85 1.00
N PHE A 224 14.76 -7.65 1.58
CA PHE A 224 15.54 -6.53 1.05
C PHE A 224 17.07 -6.71 1.14
N PRO A 225 17.63 -7.39 2.17
CA PRO A 225 19.05 -7.72 2.16
C PRO A 225 19.46 -8.59 0.97
N ILE A 226 18.58 -9.49 0.51
CA ILE A 226 18.83 -10.36 -0.64
C ILE A 226 18.82 -9.56 -1.94
N LEU A 227 17.89 -8.62 -2.11
CA LEU A 227 17.94 -7.68 -3.24
C LEU A 227 19.26 -6.91 -3.25
N THR A 228 19.65 -6.38 -2.08
CA THR A 228 20.88 -5.57 -1.96
C THR A 228 22.12 -6.40 -2.32
N ALA A 229 22.19 -7.65 -1.84
CA ALA A 229 23.26 -8.57 -2.19
C ALA A 229 23.26 -8.90 -3.70
N ALA A 230 22.09 -9.13 -4.30
CA ALA A 230 21.97 -9.42 -5.71
C ALA A 230 22.40 -8.23 -6.59
N LEU A 231 21.99 -7.03 -6.22
CA LEU A 231 22.37 -5.78 -6.89
C LEU A 231 23.87 -5.49 -6.77
N PHE A 232 24.50 -5.76 -5.61
CA PHE A 232 25.95 -5.63 -5.48
C PHE A 232 26.71 -6.68 -6.32
N GLY A 233 26.20 -7.91 -6.40
CA GLY A 233 26.72 -8.91 -7.33
C GLY A 233 26.64 -8.44 -8.78
N LEU A 234 25.50 -7.85 -9.17
CA LEU A 234 25.28 -7.38 -10.54
C LEU A 234 26.18 -6.16 -10.86
N ALA A 235 26.35 -5.24 -9.90
CA ALA A 235 27.29 -4.14 -10.03
C ALA A 235 28.74 -4.64 -10.19
N ALA A 236 29.12 -5.69 -9.44
CA ALA A 236 30.44 -6.30 -9.57
C ALA A 236 30.64 -6.97 -10.93
N ASP A 237 29.63 -7.68 -11.45
CA ASP A 237 29.69 -8.27 -12.80
C ASP A 237 29.85 -7.18 -13.87
N ARG A 238 29.09 -6.09 -13.75
CA ARG A 238 29.11 -4.99 -14.74
C ARG A 238 30.38 -4.15 -14.71
N HIS A 239 30.99 -3.94 -13.54
CA HIS A 239 32.11 -2.99 -13.40
C HIS A 239 33.46 -3.63 -13.09
N LEU A 240 33.47 -4.78 -12.42
CA LEU A 240 34.70 -5.44 -11.96
C LEU A 240 35.04 -6.67 -12.78
N GLY A 241 34.20 -7.04 -13.76
CA GLY A 241 34.35 -8.28 -14.51
C GLY A 241 34.18 -9.52 -13.65
N ALA A 242 33.34 -9.43 -12.61
CA ALA A 242 32.91 -10.62 -11.89
C ALA A 242 32.03 -11.50 -12.81
N HIS A 243 31.99 -12.81 -12.53
CA HIS A 243 31.26 -13.80 -13.32
C HIS A 243 30.18 -14.49 -12.47
N ILE A 244 29.46 -13.74 -11.63
CA ILE A 244 28.46 -14.29 -10.70
C ILE A 244 27.19 -14.70 -11.46
N TYR A 245 26.67 -13.81 -12.30
CA TYR A 245 25.46 -13.96 -13.10
C TYR A 245 25.74 -14.36 -14.55
N ASP A 246 26.96 -14.77 -14.85
CA ASP A 246 27.36 -15.33 -16.14
C ASP A 246 26.51 -16.57 -16.51
N PRO A 247 25.91 -16.63 -17.71
CA PRO A 247 25.12 -17.77 -18.14
C PRO A 247 25.85 -19.13 -18.07
N ALA A 248 27.16 -19.15 -18.34
CA ALA A 248 27.96 -20.38 -18.30
C ALA A 248 28.11 -20.93 -16.87
N ASN A 249 27.94 -20.09 -15.85
CA ASN A 249 28.05 -20.45 -14.44
C ASN A 249 26.67 -20.77 -13.80
N GLY A 250 25.60 -20.81 -14.59
CA GLY A 250 24.22 -20.92 -14.07
C GLY A 250 23.66 -19.60 -13.52
N GLY A 251 24.34 -18.49 -13.81
CA GLY A 251 24.05 -17.17 -13.27
C GLY A 251 22.66 -16.62 -13.61
N VAL A 252 22.10 -17.01 -14.75
CA VAL A 252 20.73 -16.63 -15.17
C VAL A 252 19.69 -17.10 -14.15
N LEU A 253 19.74 -18.37 -13.75
CA LEU A 253 18.81 -18.93 -12.75
C LEU A 253 19.16 -18.47 -11.33
N LEU A 254 20.44 -18.24 -11.04
CA LEU A 254 20.86 -17.65 -9.78
C LEU A 254 20.21 -16.26 -9.58
N TRP A 255 20.25 -15.40 -10.59
CA TRP A 255 19.56 -14.11 -10.56
C TRP A 255 18.06 -14.30 -10.32
N GLN A 256 17.39 -15.15 -11.12
CA GLN A 256 15.95 -15.34 -11.00
C GLN A 256 15.54 -15.82 -9.60
N HIS A 257 16.26 -16.79 -9.03
CA HIS A 257 15.96 -17.25 -7.67
C HIS A 257 16.19 -16.17 -6.62
N LEU A 258 17.30 -15.43 -6.66
CA LEU A 258 17.56 -14.36 -5.69
C LEU A 258 16.57 -13.20 -5.83
N PHE A 259 16.35 -12.75 -7.07
CA PHE A 259 15.44 -11.65 -7.38
C PHE A 259 14.01 -11.98 -6.99
N TRP A 260 13.50 -13.19 -7.32
CA TRP A 260 12.13 -13.55 -6.98
C TRP A 260 11.97 -13.91 -5.50
N PHE A 261 13.01 -14.44 -4.84
CA PHE A 261 13.00 -14.62 -3.39
C PHE A 261 12.89 -13.29 -2.65
N PHE A 262 13.42 -12.21 -3.23
CA PHE A 262 13.07 -10.86 -2.81
C PHE A 262 11.65 -10.45 -3.26
N GLY A 263 11.37 -10.57 -4.56
CA GLY A 263 10.24 -9.92 -5.22
C GLY A 263 8.89 -10.45 -4.77
N HIS A 264 8.76 -11.74 -4.49
CA HIS A 264 7.47 -12.28 -4.06
C HIS A 264 7.12 -11.90 -2.60
N PRO A 265 8.03 -12.00 -1.61
CA PRO A 265 7.82 -11.36 -0.33
C PRO A 265 7.59 -9.85 -0.42
N GLU A 266 8.24 -9.15 -1.37
CA GLU A 266 8.05 -7.71 -1.59
C GLU A 266 6.61 -7.35 -1.95
N VAL A 267 5.95 -8.12 -2.82
CA VAL A 267 4.53 -7.84 -3.13
C VAL A 267 3.61 -8.04 -1.91
N TYR A 268 4.00 -8.88 -0.94
CA TYR A 268 3.27 -9.03 0.33
C TYR A 268 3.64 -7.99 1.37
N ILE A 269 4.88 -7.48 1.36
CA ILE A 269 5.30 -6.28 2.09
C ILE A 269 4.45 -5.10 1.64
N ILE A 270 4.15 -5.01 0.35
CA ILE A 270 3.21 -4.04 -0.20
C ILE A 270 1.79 -4.37 0.26
N ALA A 271 1.29 -5.60 0.11
CA ALA A 271 -0.14 -5.89 0.31
C ALA A 271 -0.62 -5.84 1.77
N LEU A 272 0.14 -6.42 2.70
CA LEU A 272 -0.31 -6.63 4.10
C LEU A 272 -0.65 -5.32 4.84
N PRO A 273 0.15 -4.25 4.78
CA PRO A 273 -0.18 -2.98 5.44
C PRO A 273 -1.51 -2.41 4.98
N PHE A 274 -1.81 -2.50 3.68
CA PHE A 274 -3.06 -2.01 3.10
C PHE A 274 -4.26 -2.85 3.47
N PHE A 275 -4.09 -4.18 3.62
CA PHE A 275 -5.08 -5.02 4.30
C PHE A 275 -5.35 -4.53 5.72
N GLY A 276 -4.33 -4.00 6.38
CA GLY A 276 -4.41 -3.40 7.71
C GLY A 276 -5.24 -2.12 7.68
N ILE A 277 -4.97 -1.21 6.74
CA ILE A 277 -5.72 0.04 6.58
C ILE A 277 -7.21 -0.25 6.39
N VAL A 278 -7.53 -1.15 5.48
CA VAL A 278 -8.92 -1.55 5.20
C VAL A 278 -9.56 -2.22 6.42
N SER A 279 -8.80 -3.04 7.15
CA SER A 279 -9.24 -3.62 8.44
C SER A 279 -9.52 -2.59 9.53
N GLU A 280 -8.88 -1.42 9.52
CA GLU A 280 -9.20 -0.33 10.46
C GLU A 280 -10.46 0.44 10.04
N ILE A 281 -10.71 0.56 8.73
CA ILE A 281 -11.84 1.32 8.17
C ILE A 281 -13.18 0.58 8.38
N PHE A 282 -13.24 -0.72 8.06
CA PHE A 282 -14.52 -1.44 8.10
C PHE A 282 -15.24 -1.38 9.45
N PRO A 283 -14.59 -1.61 10.60
CA PRO A 283 -15.26 -1.57 11.90
C PRO A 283 -15.89 -0.21 12.23
N VAL A 284 -15.24 0.89 11.82
CA VAL A 284 -15.71 2.27 12.05
C VAL A 284 -16.98 2.53 11.26
N PHE A 285 -16.97 2.26 9.95
CA PHE A 285 -18.11 2.53 9.07
C PHE A 285 -19.19 1.44 9.10
N SER A 286 -18.92 0.29 9.74
CA SER A 286 -19.93 -0.76 9.99
C SER A 286 -20.51 -0.70 11.40
N ARG A 287 -19.92 0.13 12.30
CA ARG A 287 -20.27 0.26 13.72
C ARG A 287 -20.29 -1.06 14.47
N LYS A 288 -19.33 -1.93 14.16
CA LYS A 288 -19.17 -3.23 14.81
C LYS A 288 -17.72 -3.68 14.84
N PRO A 289 -17.33 -4.56 15.78
CA PRO A 289 -15.97 -5.10 15.82
C PRO A 289 -15.59 -5.77 14.50
N ILE A 290 -14.28 -5.76 14.23
CA ILE A 290 -13.69 -6.56 13.16
C ILE A 290 -14.01 -8.05 13.41
N PHE A 291 -14.67 -8.68 12.45
CA PHE A 291 -15.10 -10.07 12.59
C PHE A 291 -13.89 -11.00 12.50
N GLY A 292 -13.65 -11.77 13.56
CA GLY A 292 -12.52 -12.70 13.63
C GLY A 292 -11.16 -11.98 13.73
N TYR A 293 -11.03 -11.01 14.63
CA TYR A 293 -9.77 -10.31 14.90
C TYR A 293 -8.54 -11.23 15.02
N THR A 294 -8.62 -12.27 15.86
CA THR A 294 -7.51 -13.24 16.03
C THR A 294 -7.28 -14.05 14.76
N THR A 295 -8.33 -14.42 14.03
CA THR A 295 -8.25 -15.08 12.73
C THR A 295 -7.47 -14.23 11.73
N LEU A 296 -7.71 -12.91 11.68
CA LEU A 296 -6.96 -11.99 10.83
C LEU A 296 -5.47 -11.94 11.18
N ILE A 297 -5.12 -11.99 12.47
CA ILE A 297 -3.72 -12.02 12.91
C ILE A 297 -3.03 -13.30 12.46
N TYR A 298 -3.63 -14.47 12.72
CA TYR A 298 -3.05 -15.75 12.30
C TYR A 298 -2.97 -15.86 10.78
N ALA A 299 -3.98 -15.39 10.03
CA ALA A 299 -3.92 -15.34 8.59
C ALA A 299 -2.76 -14.47 8.08
N THR A 300 -2.47 -13.34 8.74
CA THR A 300 -1.33 -12.47 8.39
C THR A 300 0.01 -13.18 8.60
N ILE A 301 0.17 -13.88 9.73
CA ILE A 301 1.38 -14.66 10.01
C ILE A 301 1.55 -15.80 8.98
N SER A 302 0.47 -16.51 8.64
CA SER A 302 0.49 -17.57 7.63
C SER A 302 0.86 -17.06 6.25
N ILE A 303 0.30 -15.93 5.82
CA ILE A 303 0.65 -15.29 4.54
C ILE A 303 2.14 -14.95 4.52
N ALA A 304 2.65 -14.31 5.57
CA ALA A 304 4.06 -13.93 5.60
C ALA A 304 5.00 -15.14 5.57
N ALA A 305 4.74 -16.17 6.37
CA ALA A 305 5.55 -17.39 6.35
C ALA A 305 5.54 -18.07 4.97
N LEU A 306 4.36 -18.16 4.33
CA LEU A 306 4.23 -18.74 3.00
C LEU A 306 4.86 -17.86 1.91
N SER A 307 4.81 -16.52 2.04
CA SER A 307 5.33 -15.59 1.02
C SER A 307 6.82 -15.80 0.74
N VAL A 308 7.59 -16.17 1.77
CA VAL A 308 9.02 -16.48 1.65
C VAL A 308 9.26 -17.83 0.95
N ALA A 309 8.28 -18.74 0.96
CA ALA A 309 8.41 -20.10 0.47
C ALA A 309 7.84 -20.34 -0.95
N VAL A 310 7.29 -19.32 -1.61
CA VAL A 310 6.55 -19.49 -2.89
C VAL A 310 7.17 -18.77 -4.09
N TRP A 311 8.35 -18.16 -3.93
CA TRP A 311 8.92 -17.21 -4.88
C TRP A 311 9.00 -17.66 -6.34
N ALA A 312 9.28 -18.95 -6.58
CA ALA A 312 9.57 -19.45 -7.91
C ALA A 312 8.33 -19.72 -8.77
N HIS A 313 7.13 -19.32 -8.35
CA HIS A 313 5.99 -19.32 -9.27
C HIS A 313 6.12 -18.31 -10.42
N HIS A 314 7.01 -17.33 -10.29
CA HIS A 314 7.35 -16.41 -11.38
C HIS A 314 8.27 -17.03 -12.43
N MET A 315 8.65 -18.30 -12.25
CA MET A 315 9.66 -18.99 -13.05
C MET A 315 9.09 -20.23 -13.76
N TYR A 316 7.78 -20.45 -13.77
CA TYR A 316 7.20 -21.68 -14.33
C TYR A 316 7.61 -21.95 -15.77
N ALA A 317 7.63 -20.91 -16.61
CA ALA A 317 8.00 -20.99 -18.01
C ALA A 317 9.47 -21.37 -18.25
N THR A 318 10.34 -21.26 -17.24
CA THR A 318 11.78 -21.51 -17.39
C THR A 318 12.13 -22.99 -17.49
N GLY A 319 11.23 -23.89 -17.07
CA GLY A 319 11.49 -25.33 -17.02
C GLY A 319 12.52 -25.75 -15.96
N ALA A 320 12.96 -24.84 -15.09
CA ALA A 320 14.09 -25.04 -14.19
C ALA A 320 13.72 -25.04 -12.69
N VAL A 321 12.44 -25.24 -12.36
CA VAL A 321 11.93 -25.19 -10.99
C VAL A 321 11.09 -26.41 -10.64
N LEU A 322 10.97 -26.71 -9.34
CA LEU A 322 10.12 -27.79 -8.85
C LEU A 322 8.63 -27.40 -8.93
N LEU A 323 8.04 -27.53 -10.11
CA LEU A 323 6.69 -27.02 -10.42
C LEU A 323 5.60 -27.44 -9.41
N PRO A 324 5.45 -28.71 -9.00
CA PRO A 324 4.36 -29.10 -8.10
C PRO A 324 4.48 -28.46 -6.72
N PHE A 325 5.70 -28.27 -6.21
CA PHE A 325 5.93 -27.64 -4.91
C PHE A 325 5.49 -26.17 -4.95
N PHE A 326 6.00 -25.40 -5.90
CA PHE A 326 5.68 -23.97 -5.99
C PHE A 326 4.22 -23.71 -6.36
N SER A 327 3.62 -24.55 -7.20
CA SER A 327 2.18 -24.47 -7.50
C SER A 327 1.32 -24.74 -6.27
N PHE A 328 1.56 -25.85 -5.58
CA PHE A 328 0.80 -26.19 -4.37
C PHE A 328 0.92 -25.11 -3.29
N MET A 329 2.13 -24.65 -3.02
CA MET A 329 2.36 -23.61 -2.01
C MET A 329 1.70 -22.27 -2.42
N THR A 330 1.67 -21.94 -3.71
CA THR A 330 1.00 -20.73 -4.22
C THR A 330 -0.53 -20.82 -4.12
N PHE A 331 -1.12 -22.00 -4.30
CA PHE A 331 -2.53 -22.20 -3.93
C PHE A 331 -2.75 -22.04 -2.42
N LEU A 332 -1.81 -22.54 -1.61
CA LEU A 332 -1.93 -22.51 -0.16
C LEU A 332 -1.92 -21.07 0.40
N ILE A 333 -1.16 -20.14 -0.18
CA ILE A 333 -1.16 -18.73 0.27
C ILE A 333 -2.45 -17.98 -0.10
N ALA A 334 -3.19 -18.43 -1.11
CA ALA A 334 -4.49 -17.88 -1.46
C ALA A 334 -5.54 -18.16 -0.35
N VAL A 335 -5.40 -19.26 0.39
CA VAL A 335 -6.33 -19.65 1.47
C VAL A 335 -6.38 -18.63 2.63
N PRO A 336 -5.27 -18.28 3.31
CA PRO A 336 -5.33 -17.30 4.39
C PRO A 336 -5.73 -15.91 3.88
N THR A 337 -5.40 -15.55 2.64
CA THR A 337 -5.90 -14.32 2.01
C THR A 337 -7.42 -14.36 1.85
N GLY A 338 -7.97 -15.49 1.38
CA GLY A 338 -9.42 -15.73 1.33
C GLY A 338 -10.10 -15.65 2.70
N ILE A 339 -9.45 -16.16 3.75
CA ILE A 339 -9.94 -16.01 5.14
C ILE A 339 -10.06 -14.52 5.50
N LYS A 340 -9.04 -13.69 5.20
CA LYS A 340 -9.12 -12.24 5.45
C LYS A 340 -10.28 -11.59 4.69
N PHE A 341 -10.54 -12.02 3.45
CA PHE A 341 -11.70 -11.58 2.67
C PHE A 341 -13.02 -11.85 3.37
N PHE A 342 -13.25 -13.09 3.81
CA PHE A 342 -14.46 -13.44 4.53
C PHE A 342 -14.55 -12.72 5.89
N ASN A 343 -13.42 -12.43 6.54
CA ASN A 343 -13.41 -11.61 7.74
C ASN A 343 -13.90 -10.18 7.48
N TRP A 344 -13.50 -9.56 6.36
CA TRP A 344 -13.99 -8.23 5.97
C TRP A 344 -15.47 -8.22 5.64
N ILE A 345 -15.94 -9.17 4.82
CA ILE A 345 -17.38 -9.32 4.53
C ILE A 345 -18.17 -9.57 5.82
N GLY A 346 -17.67 -10.44 6.70
CA GLY A 346 -18.26 -10.68 8.02
C GLY A 346 -18.27 -9.44 8.92
N THR A 347 -17.32 -8.52 8.76
CA THR A 347 -17.28 -7.24 9.47
C THR A 347 -18.34 -6.28 8.96
N MET A 348 -18.61 -6.25 7.66
CA MET A 348 -19.68 -5.42 7.08
C MET A 348 -21.07 -6.01 7.33
N TRP A 349 -21.15 -7.34 7.43
CA TRP A 349 -22.40 -8.08 7.62
C TRP A 349 -23.16 -7.68 8.88
N LYS A 350 -24.45 -7.36 8.75
CA LYS A 350 -25.32 -6.87 9.85
C LYS A 350 -24.81 -5.59 10.54
N GLY A 351 -23.84 -4.89 9.95
CA GLY A 351 -23.44 -3.56 10.39
C GLY A 351 -24.37 -2.47 9.84
N GLN A 352 -24.29 -1.27 10.41
CA GLN A 352 -24.98 -0.09 9.88
C GLN A 352 -24.01 0.69 9.00
N LEU A 353 -24.01 0.37 7.70
CA LEU A 353 -23.04 0.93 6.76
C LEU A 353 -23.37 2.38 6.38
N THR A 354 -22.35 3.23 6.33
CA THR A 354 -22.41 4.54 5.64
C THR A 354 -21.24 4.66 4.68
N PHE A 355 -21.52 5.04 3.44
CA PHE A 355 -20.53 5.08 2.37
C PHE A 355 -19.92 6.47 2.19
N GLU A 356 -19.21 6.93 3.21
CA GLU A 356 -18.28 8.05 3.04
C GLU A 356 -17.02 7.59 2.31
N THR A 357 -16.25 8.56 1.82
CA THR A 357 -15.15 8.32 0.88
C THR A 357 -14.17 7.22 1.33
N PRO A 358 -13.69 7.16 2.60
CA PRO A 358 -12.82 6.06 3.03
C PRO A 358 -13.43 4.68 2.82
N MET A 359 -14.70 4.52 3.20
CA MET A 359 -15.45 3.27 3.06
C MET A 359 -15.66 2.89 1.59
N LEU A 360 -15.96 3.87 0.71
CA LEU A 360 -16.09 3.64 -0.72
C LEU A 360 -14.81 3.08 -1.34
N PHE A 361 -13.67 3.70 -1.03
CA PHE A 361 -12.37 3.20 -1.50
C PHE A 361 -12.03 1.82 -0.94
N SER A 362 -12.37 1.51 0.32
CA SER A 362 -12.23 0.15 0.88
C SER A 362 -13.10 -0.88 0.18
N VAL A 363 -14.30 -0.51 -0.29
CA VAL A 363 -15.16 -1.40 -1.09
C VAL A 363 -14.63 -1.55 -2.52
N GLY A 364 -14.12 -0.47 -3.12
CA GLY A 364 -13.42 -0.55 -4.41
C GLY A 364 -12.21 -1.49 -4.37
N PHE A 365 -11.45 -1.44 -3.27
CA PHE A 365 -10.40 -2.41 -2.96
C PHE A 365 -10.94 -3.85 -2.93
N LEU A 366 -12.03 -4.13 -2.20
CA LEU A 366 -12.59 -5.49 -2.13
C LEU A 366 -12.95 -6.03 -3.52
N ILE A 367 -13.58 -5.22 -4.37
CA ILE A 367 -14.00 -5.64 -5.71
C ILE A 367 -12.79 -5.90 -6.61
N THR A 368 -11.88 -4.93 -6.71
CA THR A 368 -10.71 -5.03 -7.58
C THR A 368 -9.78 -6.17 -7.15
N PHE A 369 -9.48 -6.24 -5.86
CA PHE A 369 -8.62 -7.29 -5.35
C PHE A 369 -9.26 -8.67 -5.46
N LEU A 370 -10.58 -8.80 -5.32
CA LEU A 370 -11.24 -10.11 -5.54
C LEU A 370 -11.00 -10.61 -6.97
N LEU A 371 -11.21 -9.77 -7.98
CA LEU A 371 -10.98 -10.16 -9.38
C LEU A 371 -9.50 -10.47 -9.64
N GLY A 372 -8.59 -9.67 -9.08
CA GLY A 372 -7.16 -9.94 -9.15
C GLY A 372 -6.74 -11.24 -8.44
N GLY A 373 -7.32 -11.52 -7.28
CA GLY A 373 -7.06 -12.74 -6.52
C GLY A 373 -7.55 -13.98 -7.26
N LEU A 374 -8.71 -13.90 -7.92
CA LEU A 374 -9.23 -14.98 -8.76
C LEU A 374 -8.31 -15.26 -9.95
N SER A 375 -7.82 -14.24 -10.65
CA SER A 375 -6.82 -14.44 -11.72
C SER A 375 -5.48 -14.92 -11.19
N GLY A 376 -5.10 -14.59 -9.95
CA GLY A 376 -3.90 -15.11 -9.30
C GLY A 376 -3.95 -16.61 -9.03
N VAL A 377 -5.12 -17.13 -8.64
CA VAL A 377 -5.32 -18.58 -8.49
C VAL A 377 -5.24 -19.28 -9.86
N LEU A 378 -5.69 -18.64 -10.95
CA LEU A 378 -5.50 -19.19 -12.30
C LEU A 378 -4.01 -19.26 -12.66
N LEU A 379 -3.25 -18.19 -12.40
CA LEU A 379 -1.79 -18.12 -12.65
C LEU A 379 -0.97 -19.04 -11.74
N ALA A 380 -1.48 -19.44 -10.59
CA ALA A 380 -0.82 -20.40 -9.71
C ALA A 380 -0.72 -21.82 -10.31
N SER A 381 -1.43 -22.08 -11.40
CA SER A 381 -1.46 -23.36 -12.12
C SER A 381 -0.50 -23.34 -13.33
N PRO A 382 0.61 -24.11 -13.31
CA PRO A 382 1.58 -24.11 -14.42
C PRO A 382 0.97 -24.40 -15.79
N PRO A 383 0.03 -25.35 -15.97
CA PRO A 383 -0.59 -25.58 -17.29
C PRO A 383 -1.33 -24.37 -17.87
N ILE A 384 -1.92 -23.53 -17.00
CA ILE A 384 -2.55 -22.28 -17.43
C ILE A 384 -1.46 -21.24 -17.67
N ASP A 385 -0.55 -21.08 -16.70
CA ASP A 385 0.51 -20.09 -16.76
C ASP A 385 1.43 -20.25 -17.98
N PHE A 386 1.68 -21.47 -18.47
CA PHE A 386 2.51 -21.65 -19.67
C PHE A 386 2.03 -20.86 -20.90
N HIS A 387 0.73 -20.58 -21.02
CA HIS A 387 0.18 -19.74 -22.10
C HIS A 387 0.25 -18.25 -21.77
N VAL A 388 -0.04 -17.89 -20.52
CA VAL A 388 -0.27 -16.48 -20.12
C VAL A 388 0.91 -15.83 -19.40
N THR A 389 1.95 -16.61 -19.08
CA THR A 389 3.19 -16.13 -18.50
C THR A 389 3.82 -15.09 -19.43
N ASP A 390 4.20 -13.96 -18.86
CA ASP A 390 4.64 -12.78 -19.61
C ASP A 390 3.66 -12.28 -20.71
N SER A 391 2.35 -12.49 -20.55
CA SER A 391 1.32 -11.85 -21.38
C SER A 391 0.67 -10.64 -20.68
N TYR A 392 -0.20 -9.94 -21.41
CA TYR A 392 -1.04 -8.89 -20.82
C TYR A 392 -1.99 -9.41 -19.73
N PHE A 393 -2.25 -10.72 -19.66
CA PHE A 393 -3.06 -11.30 -18.60
C PHE A 393 -2.36 -11.16 -17.24
N VAL A 394 -1.04 -11.41 -17.19
CA VAL A 394 -0.23 -11.21 -15.98
C VAL A 394 -0.17 -9.73 -15.61
N ILE A 395 -0.06 -8.82 -16.59
CA ILE A 395 -0.13 -7.37 -16.34
C ILE A 395 -1.48 -7.00 -15.72
N ALA A 396 -2.59 -7.47 -16.29
CA ALA A 396 -3.94 -7.20 -15.82
C ALA A 396 -4.15 -7.75 -14.41
N HIS A 397 -3.78 -9.02 -14.18
CA HIS A 397 -3.80 -9.65 -12.86
C HIS A 397 -3.07 -8.78 -11.83
N PHE A 398 -1.82 -8.43 -12.12
CA PHE A 398 -0.97 -7.68 -11.21
C PHE A 398 -1.55 -6.29 -10.91
N HIS A 399 -2.11 -5.60 -11.90
CA HIS A 399 -2.78 -4.32 -11.68
C HIS A 399 -4.08 -4.47 -10.89
N TYR A 400 -4.88 -5.51 -11.11
CA TYR A 400 -6.07 -5.77 -10.28
C TYR A 400 -5.75 -6.04 -8.82
N VAL A 401 -4.69 -6.79 -8.54
CA VAL A 401 -4.24 -7.05 -7.17
C VAL A 401 -3.59 -5.80 -6.57
N LEU A 402 -2.54 -5.27 -7.21
CA LEU A 402 -1.75 -4.20 -6.64
C LEU A 402 -2.47 -2.87 -6.67
N PHE A 403 -3.12 -2.45 -7.75
CA PHE A 403 -3.83 -1.17 -7.76
C PHE A 403 -4.94 -1.15 -6.69
N GLY A 404 -5.61 -2.30 -6.48
CA GLY A 404 -6.49 -2.52 -5.35
C GLY A 404 -5.79 -2.24 -4.01
N THR A 405 -4.69 -2.93 -3.70
CA THR A 405 -3.99 -2.75 -2.41
C THR A 405 -3.37 -1.36 -2.29
N ILE A 406 -2.58 -0.92 -3.26
CA ILE A 406 -1.71 0.26 -3.12
C ILE A 406 -2.38 1.56 -3.47
N VAL A 407 -3.40 1.58 -4.34
CA VAL A 407 -4.05 2.82 -4.76
C VAL A 407 -5.37 2.98 -4.04
N PHE A 408 -6.29 2.01 -4.15
CA PHE A 408 -7.58 2.12 -3.47
C PHE A 408 -7.40 2.19 -1.94
N ALA A 409 -6.60 1.31 -1.33
CA ALA A 409 -6.41 1.38 0.12
C ALA A 409 -5.55 2.57 0.58
N THR A 410 -4.58 3.04 -0.21
CA THR A 410 -3.87 4.30 0.10
C THR A 410 -4.85 5.46 0.10
N TYR A 411 -5.69 5.59 -0.92
CA TYR A 411 -6.71 6.64 -0.91
C TYR A 411 -7.68 6.49 0.25
N ALA A 412 -8.13 5.27 0.56
CA ALA A 412 -8.94 5.00 1.74
C ALA A 412 -8.25 5.51 3.02
N GLY A 413 -6.96 5.18 3.21
CA GLY A 413 -6.15 5.63 4.34
C GLY A 413 -5.91 7.14 4.38
N ILE A 414 -5.65 7.78 3.24
CA ILE A 414 -5.54 9.24 3.16
C ILE A 414 -6.86 9.87 3.56
N TYR A 415 -7.98 9.51 2.92
CA TYR A 415 -9.28 10.07 3.29
C TYR A 415 -9.61 9.84 4.77
N PHE A 416 -9.26 8.68 5.33
CA PHE A 416 -9.53 8.33 6.72
C PHE A 416 -8.66 9.11 7.72
N TRP A 417 -7.35 9.14 7.54
CA TRP A 417 -6.41 9.74 8.50
C TRP A 417 -6.03 11.19 8.20
N PHE A 418 -6.42 11.76 7.06
CA PHE A 418 -6.19 13.18 6.76
C PHE A 418 -6.73 14.12 7.85
N PRO A 419 -7.97 13.99 8.36
CA PRO A 419 -8.42 14.83 9.46
C PRO A 419 -7.65 14.62 10.76
N LYS A 420 -7.18 13.39 11.03
CA LYS A 420 -6.31 13.12 12.17
C LYS A 420 -4.97 13.84 12.04
N MET A 421 -4.34 13.83 10.87
CA MET A 421 -3.00 14.42 10.68
C MET A 421 -3.01 15.93 10.50
N THR A 422 -4.12 16.49 10.01
CA THR A 422 -4.20 17.90 9.57
C THR A 422 -5.20 18.74 10.34
N GLY A 423 -6.12 18.11 11.09
CA GLY A 423 -7.23 18.78 11.77
C GLY A 423 -8.31 19.29 10.82
N ARG A 424 -8.38 18.81 9.57
CA ARG A 424 -9.37 19.24 8.57
C ARG A 424 -9.93 18.08 7.77
N LEU A 425 -11.20 18.14 7.41
CA LEU A 425 -11.83 17.16 6.54
C LEU A 425 -11.53 17.42 5.05
N LEU A 426 -11.40 16.32 4.31
CA LEU A 426 -11.46 16.32 2.85
C LEU A 426 -12.91 16.53 2.38
N ASP A 427 -13.08 17.10 1.20
CA ASP A 427 -14.41 17.33 0.60
C ASP A 427 -14.99 16.00 0.08
N GLU A 428 -16.09 15.53 0.67
CA GLU A 428 -16.74 14.26 0.33
C GLU A 428 -17.28 14.23 -1.11
N ARG A 429 -17.71 15.37 -1.68
CA ARG A 429 -18.23 15.38 -3.06
C ARG A 429 -17.10 15.18 -4.06
N LEU A 430 -15.98 15.86 -3.84
CA LEU A 430 -14.76 15.66 -4.63
C LEU A 430 -14.16 14.28 -4.40
N GLY A 431 -14.23 13.76 -3.17
CA GLY A 431 -13.79 12.40 -2.83
C GLY A 431 -14.58 11.32 -3.59
N LYS A 432 -15.91 11.46 -3.67
CA LYS A 432 -16.79 10.56 -4.43
C LYS A 432 -16.57 10.68 -5.94
N LEU A 433 -16.35 11.88 -6.47
CA LEU A 433 -15.97 12.07 -7.89
C LEU A 433 -14.65 11.37 -8.19
N HIS A 434 -13.64 11.57 -7.35
CA HIS A 434 -12.35 10.90 -7.46
C HIS A 434 -12.51 9.38 -7.46
N PHE A 435 -13.29 8.84 -6.51
CA PHE A 435 -13.57 7.41 -6.44
C PHE A 435 -14.15 6.87 -7.74
N TRP A 436 -15.23 7.46 -8.26
CA TRP A 436 -15.92 6.92 -9.43
C TRP A 436 -15.08 7.03 -10.71
N LEU A 437 -14.34 8.13 -10.90
CA LEU A 437 -13.42 8.25 -12.03
C LEU A 437 -12.31 7.20 -11.96
N THR A 438 -11.71 7.00 -10.77
CA THR A 438 -10.68 5.97 -10.56
C THR A 438 -11.26 4.58 -10.80
N PHE A 439 -12.44 4.27 -10.22
CA PHE A 439 -13.06 2.96 -10.32
C PHE A 439 -13.43 2.60 -11.76
N ILE A 440 -14.11 3.50 -12.47
CA ILE A 440 -14.52 3.28 -13.85
C ILE A 440 -13.28 3.22 -14.76
N GLY A 441 -12.39 4.22 -14.68
CA GLY A 441 -11.18 4.25 -15.50
C GLY A 441 -10.29 3.03 -15.30
N PHE A 442 -10.12 2.57 -14.05
CA PHE A 442 -9.35 1.37 -13.73
C PHE A 442 -9.93 0.12 -14.41
N HIS A 443 -11.22 -0.15 -14.24
CA HIS A 443 -11.84 -1.34 -14.85
C HIS A 443 -11.83 -1.25 -16.38
N THR A 444 -12.11 -0.08 -16.96
CA THR A 444 -12.00 0.11 -18.42
C THR A 444 -10.59 -0.13 -18.94
N THR A 445 -9.56 0.22 -18.15
CA THR A 445 -8.15 0.01 -18.53
C THR A 445 -7.77 -1.47 -18.53
N PHE A 446 -7.98 -2.15 -17.40
CA PHE A 446 -7.32 -3.43 -17.14
C PHE A 446 -8.24 -4.64 -17.34
N LEU A 447 -9.57 -4.48 -17.33
CA LEU A 447 -10.46 -5.63 -17.51
C LEU A 447 -10.24 -6.25 -18.89
N VAL A 448 -10.16 -5.40 -19.91
CA VAL A 448 -9.90 -5.79 -21.31
C VAL A 448 -8.49 -6.35 -21.53
N GLN A 449 -7.55 -6.06 -20.63
CA GLN A 449 -6.18 -6.57 -20.75
C GLN A 449 -6.06 -8.06 -20.39
N HIS A 450 -6.97 -8.60 -19.56
CA HIS A 450 -7.05 -10.05 -19.40
C HIS A 450 -7.33 -10.71 -20.75
N TRP A 451 -8.34 -10.20 -21.46
CA TRP A 451 -8.76 -10.73 -22.75
C TRP A 451 -7.67 -10.60 -23.83
N VAL A 452 -7.04 -9.42 -23.98
CA VAL A 452 -5.98 -9.23 -24.99
C VAL A 452 -4.73 -10.08 -24.69
N GLY A 453 -4.45 -10.34 -23.41
CA GLY A 453 -3.37 -11.23 -22.99
C GLY A 453 -3.67 -12.69 -23.27
N ASP A 454 -4.92 -13.12 -23.08
CA ASP A 454 -5.39 -14.46 -23.40
C ASP A 454 -5.39 -14.73 -24.91
N GLU A 455 -5.71 -13.72 -25.72
CA GLU A 455 -5.64 -13.75 -27.19
C GLU A 455 -4.19 -13.80 -27.72
N GLY A 456 -3.19 -13.53 -26.87
CA GLY A 456 -1.79 -13.75 -27.18
C GLY A 456 -0.94 -12.49 -27.31
N MET A 457 -1.38 -11.32 -26.83
CA MET A 457 -0.52 -10.12 -26.77
C MET A 457 0.50 -10.25 -25.62
N PRO A 458 1.81 -10.39 -25.91
CA PRO A 458 2.84 -10.47 -24.88
C PRO A 458 3.08 -9.11 -24.23
N ARG A 459 3.57 -9.11 -22.99
CA ARG A 459 3.97 -7.87 -22.31
C ARG A 459 5.23 -7.28 -22.93
N ARG A 460 5.49 -5.99 -22.65
CA ARG A 460 6.74 -5.27 -23.00
C ARG A 460 6.97 -5.08 -24.50
N TYR A 461 5.95 -5.28 -25.33
CA TYR A 461 6.01 -4.91 -26.74
C TYR A 461 5.69 -3.42 -26.89
N ALA A 462 6.54 -2.71 -27.64
CA ALA A 462 6.33 -1.31 -27.98
C ALA A 462 5.35 -1.12 -29.14
N ASP A 463 5.21 -2.14 -30.00
CA ASP A 463 4.36 -2.12 -31.19
C ASP A 463 3.69 -3.50 -31.40
N TYR A 464 2.59 -3.52 -32.15
CA TYR A 464 1.84 -4.70 -32.59
C TYR A 464 1.27 -4.49 -34.01
N LEU A 465 0.95 -5.57 -34.72
CA LEU A 465 0.49 -5.47 -36.11
C LEU A 465 -1.03 -5.25 -36.19
N PRO A 466 -1.53 -4.53 -37.22
CA PRO A 466 -2.97 -4.43 -37.47
C PRO A 466 -3.65 -5.80 -37.69
N SER A 467 -2.91 -6.78 -38.21
CA SER A 467 -3.38 -8.14 -38.46
C SER A 467 -3.60 -8.97 -37.19
N ASP A 468 -3.02 -8.57 -36.06
CA ASP A 468 -3.10 -9.33 -34.81
C ASP A 468 -4.47 -9.19 -34.13
N GLY A 469 -5.25 -8.17 -34.49
CA GLY A 469 -6.60 -7.95 -33.95
C GLY A 469 -6.65 -7.25 -32.58
N PHE A 470 -5.51 -6.87 -32.00
CA PHE A 470 -5.44 -6.27 -30.64
C PHE A 470 -5.87 -4.80 -30.55
N THR A 471 -6.08 -4.11 -31.69
CA THR A 471 -6.28 -2.67 -31.73
C THR A 471 -7.45 -2.19 -30.87
N THR A 472 -8.62 -2.81 -30.99
CA THR A 472 -9.83 -2.35 -30.28
C THR A 472 -9.65 -2.41 -28.77
N LEU A 473 -9.11 -3.51 -28.24
CA LEU A 473 -8.90 -3.69 -26.80
C LEU A 473 -7.82 -2.73 -26.27
N ASN A 474 -6.78 -2.48 -27.05
CA ASN A 474 -5.77 -1.48 -26.71
C ASN A 474 -6.32 -0.05 -26.67
N VAL A 475 -7.16 0.34 -27.64
CA VAL A 475 -7.83 1.65 -27.64
C VAL A 475 -8.72 1.80 -26.40
N VAL A 476 -9.54 0.79 -26.08
CA VAL A 476 -10.39 0.81 -24.88
C VAL A 476 -9.53 0.94 -23.62
N SER A 477 -8.46 0.15 -23.53
CA SER A 477 -7.53 0.21 -22.41
C SER A 477 -6.89 1.60 -22.25
N THR A 478 -6.51 2.24 -23.37
CA THR A 478 -5.95 3.59 -23.37
C THR A 478 -6.97 4.65 -22.96
N ILE A 479 -8.22 4.58 -23.43
CA ILE A 479 -9.29 5.47 -22.96
C ILE A 479 -9.46 5.36 -21.44
N GLY A 480 -9.52 4.13 -20.92
CA GLY A 480 -9.56 3.87 -19.48
C GLY A 480 -8.38 4.50 -18.75
N ALA A 481 -7.17 4.36 -19.30
CA ALA A 481 -5.94 4.86 -18.68
C ALA A 481 -5.95 6.39 -18.57
N PHE A 482 -6.45 7.10 -19.59
CA PHE A 482 -6.61 8.55 -19.52
C PHE A 482 -7.69 8.99 -18.53
N ILE A 483 -8.81 8.26 -18.41
CA ILE A 483 -9.81 8.50 -17.36
C ILE A 483 -9.15 8.36 -15.98
N LEU A 484 -8.32 7.34 -15.80
CA LEU A 484 -7.56 7.10 -14.57
C LEU A 484 -6.51 8.19 -14.31
N GLY A 485 -5.83 8.69 -15.35
CA GLY A 485 -4.95 9.84 -15.23
C GLY A 485 -5.69 11.09 -14.75
N ILE A 486 -6.84 11.39 -15.36
CA ILE A 486 -7.71 12.52 -15.00
C ILE A 486 -8.27 12.37 -13.58
N SER A 487 -8.50 11.14 -13.09
CA SER A 487 -9.04 10.91 -11.74
C SER A 487 -8.13 11.45 -10.63
N THR A 488 -6.83 11.62 -10.89
CA THR A 488 -5.89 12.20 -9.92
C THR A 488 -6.11 13.71 -9.69
N LEU A 489 -6.69 14.43 -10.66
CA LEU A 489 -6.93 15.87 -10.56
C LEU A 489 -7.89 16.25 -9.42
N PRO A 490 -9.10 15.65 -9.29
CA PRO A 490 -9.97 15.94 -8.15
C PRO A 490 -9.31 15.56 -6.81
N PHE A 491 -8.47 14.52 -6.76
CA PHE A 491 -7.73 14.18 -5.55
C PHE A 491 -6.72 15.26 -5.14
N VAL A 492 -5.83 15.66 -6.05
CA VAL A 492 -4.83 16.71 -5.80
C VAL A 492 -5.51 18.01 -5.39
N TRP A 493 -6.58 18.39 -6.10
CA TRP A 493 -7.35 19.57 -5.78
C TRP A 493 -8.01 19.48 -4.38
N ASN A 494 -8.57 18.31 -4.04
CA ASN A 494 -9.19 18.08 -2.74
C ASN A 494 -8.16 18.21 -1.61
N VAL A 495 -7.00 17.54 -1.72
CA VAL A 495 -5.91 17.66 -0.74
C VAL A 495 -5.41 19.09 -0.62
N PHE A 496 -5.16 19.77 -1.73
CA PHE A 496 -4.68 21.14 -1.74
C PHE A 496 -5.67 22.12 -1.10
N LYS A 497 -6.95 22.04 -1.48
CA LYS A 497 -8.04 22.88 -0.94
C LYS A 497 -8.24 22.57 0.54
N SER A 498 -8.41 21.30 0.90
CA SER A 498 -8.76 20.91 2.27
C SER A 498 -7.62 21.12 3.26
N TRP A 499 -6.36 21.01 2.83
CA TRP A 499 -5.23 21.35 3.69
C TRP A 499 -5.28 22.80 4.17
N ARG A 500 -5.72 23.75 3.32
CA ARG A 500 -5.73 25.19 3.64
C ARG A 500 -7.08 25.73 4.08
N TYR A 501 -8.17 25.15 3.57
CA TYR A 501 -9.53 25.70 3.64
C TYR A 501 -10.59 24.65 4.00
N GLY A 502 -10.21 23.40 4.24
CA GLY A 502 -11.14 22.32 4.57
C GLY A 502 -11.84 22.55 5.91
N GLU A 503 -12.97 21.86 6.10
CA GLU A 503 -13.78 21.98 7.30
C GLU A 503 -12.95 21.58 8.54
N PRO A 504 -12.78 22.47 9.53
CA PRO A 504 -12.02 22.18 10.73
C PRO A 504 -12.64 21.06 11.57
N VAL A 505 -11.78 20.18 12.10
CA VAL A 505 -12.17 19.16 13.07
C VAL A 505 -11.79 19.63 14.46
N MET A 506 -12.79 19.78 15.32
CA MET A 506 -12.63 20.24 16.71
C MET A 506 -12.82 19.10 17.74
N VAL A 507 -12.89 17.86 17.26
CA VAL A 507 -13.14 16.65 18.05
C VAL A 507 -12.05 15.60 17.80
N ASP A 508 -11.87 14.68 18.73
CA ASP A 508 -10.84 13.64 18.62
C ASP A 508 -11.17 12.60 17.54
N ASP A 509 -12.46 12.32 17.35
CA ASP A 509 -12.95 11.34 16.37
C ASP A 509 -13.93 11.97 15.36
N PRO A 510 -13.45 12.37 14.17
CA PRO A 510 -14.31 12.90 13.11
C PRO A 510 -15.20 11.85 12.43
N TRP A 511 -14.94 10.55 12.62
CA TRP A 511 -15.68 9.45 12.00
C TRP A 511 -16.68 8.78 12.95
N GLY A 512 -16.69 9.21 14.21
CA GLY A 512 -17.66 8.88 15.25
C GLY A 512 -17.42 7.57 15.99
N TYR A 513 -17.13 6.48 15.27
CA TYR A 513 -16.99 5.14 15.86
C TYR A 513 -15.56 4.59 15.74
N GLY A 514 -14.57 5.47 15.85
CA GLY A 514 -13.14 5.17 15.90
C GLY A 514 -12.80 4.14 16.98
N ASN A 515 -11.97 3.18 16.61
CA ASN A 515 -11.73 1.99 17.43
C ASN A 515 -10.36 2.00 18.11
N SER A 516 -9.31 2.06 17.30
CA SER A 516 -7.93 2.02 17.72
C SER A 516 -7.54 3.29 18.50
N LEU A 517 -6.45 3.20 19.25
CA LEU A 517 -6.02 4.22 20.21
C LEU A 517 -5.77 5.61 19.61
N GLU A 518 -5.46 5.66 18.31
CA GLU A 518 -5.25 6.90 17.55
C GLU A 518 -6.46 7.86 17.57
N TRP A 519 -7.67 7.33 17.76
CA TRP A 519 -8.91 8.11 17.81
C TRP A 519 -9.21 8.69 19.19
N ALA A 520 -8.40 8.40 20.21
CA ALA A 520 -8.54 8.93 21.57
C ALA A 520 -7.66 10.17 21.86
N THR A 521 -7.05 10.77 20.83
CA THR A 521 -6.25 11.99 20.94
C THR A 521 -6.73 13.04 19.96
N SER A 522 -6.37 14.31 20.20
CA SER A 522 -6.76 15.47 19.40
C SER A 522 -6.43 15.35 17.91
N CYS A 523 -7.16 16.09 17.08
CA CYS A 523 -6.90 16.29 15.66
C CYS A 523 -6.44 17.75 15.39
N PRO A 524 -5.17 18.02 15.04
CA PRO A 524 -4.04 17.10 14.95
C PRO A 524 -3.44 16.73 16.33
N PRO A 525 -2.79 15.55 16.47
CA PRO A 525 -2.15 15.14 17.72
C PRO A 525 -1.03 16.11 18.17
N PRO A 526 -0.77 16.22 19.50
CA PRO A 526 0.37 16.96 20.00
C PRO A 526 1.71 16.32 19.57
N ARG A 527 2.83 17.03 19.80
CA ARG A 527 4.17 16.59 19.38
C ARG A 527 4.52 15.16 19.80
N HIS A 528 4.13 14.77 21.01
CA HIS A 528 4.32 13.42 21.57
C HIS A 528 3.02 12.61 21.68
N ASN A 529 2.11 12.83 20.72
CA ASN A 529 0.93 12.02 20.42
C ASN A 529 -0.23 12.07 21.41
N PHE A 530 0.02 11.99 22.71
CA PHE A 530 -1.03 11.88 23.73
C PHE A 530 -0.83 12.90 24.84
N THR A 531 -1.91 13.61 25.17
CA THR A 531 -2.01 14.36 26.43
C THR A 531 -2.43 13.40 27.55
N GLU A 532 -3.37 12.51 27.25
CA GLU A 532 -3.91 11.50 28.16
C GLU A 532 -4.06 10.17 27.41
N LEU A 533 -3.85 9.06 28.11
CA LEU A 533 -4.04 7.71 27.56
C LEU A 533 -5.27 7.05 28.21
N PRO A 534 -6.25 6.56 27.42
CA PRO A 534 -7.35 5.80 27.97
C PRO A 534 -6.88 4.45 28.53
N ARG A 535 -7.65 3.89 29.45
CA ARG A 535 -7.38 2.55 29.99
C ARG A 535 -7.67 1.47 28.94
N ILE A 536 -6.63 0.82 28.44
CA ILE A 536 -6.72 -0.21 27.40
C ILE A 536 -7.18 -1.55 27.99
N ARG A 537 -8.35 -2.05 27.56
CA ARG A 537 -8.92 -3.33 28.04
C ARG A 537 -9.25 -4.33 26.92
N SER A 538 -9.39 -3.87 25.68
CA SER A 538 -9.72 -4.66 24.50
C SER A 538 -8.94 -4.17 23.27
N GLU A 539 -9.27 -4.70 22.10
CA GLU A 539 -8.74 -4.29 20.80
C GLU A 539 -9.28 -2.92 20.31
N ARG A 540 -10.27 -2.32 20.99
CA ARG A 540 -10.91 -1.06 20.59
C ARG A 540 -10.97 -0.02 21.73
N PRO A 541 -9.81 0.45 22.22
CA PRO A 541 -9.75 1.31 23.40
C PRO A 541 -10.41 2.68 23.22
N ALA A 542 -10.36 3.28 22.03
CA ALA A 542 -11.03 4.57 21.79
C ALA A 542 -12.56 4.41 21.77
N PHE A 543 -13.06 3.30 21.22
CA PHE A 543 -14.49 2.98 21.24
C PHE A 543 -14.99 2.81 22.68
N GLU A 544 -14.26 2.07 23.53
CA GLU A 544 -14.64 1.92 24.95
C GLU A 544 -14.60 3.24 25.73
N LEU A 545 -13.67 4.15 25.39
CA LEU A 545 -13.58 5.48 25.98
C LEU A 545 -14.80 6.33 25.62
N HIS A 546 -15.15 6.41 24.34
CA HIS A 546 -16.24 7.25 23.84
C HIS A 546 -17.62 6.65 24.12
N TYR A 547 -17.72 5.32 24.26
CA TYR A 547 -18.97 4.60 24.49
C TYR A 547 -18.92 3.68 25.73
N PRO A 548 -18.77 4.20 26.96
CA PRO A 548 -18.66 3.38 28.17
C PRO A 548 -19.88 2.46 28.40
N HIS A 549 -21.08 2.94 28.04
CA HIS A 549 -22.33 2.18 28.13
C HIS A 549 -22.40 0.98 27.19
N MET A 550 -21.53 0.91 26.17
CA MET A 550 -21.48 -0.20 25.21
C MET A 550 -20.56 -1.33 25.64
N VAL A 551 -19.76 -1.15 26.70
CA VAL A 551 -18.73 -2.13 27.11
C VAL A 551 -19.33 -3.48 27.48
N GLU A 552 -20.45 -3.50 28.19
CA GLU A 552 -21.13 -4.75 28.58
C GLU A 552 -21.67 -5.48 27.36
N ARG A 553 -22.41 -4.77 26.50
CA ARG A 553 -22.94 -5.33 25.25
C ARG A 553 -21.84 -5.83 24.32
N MET A 554 -20.76 -5.05 24.16
CA MET A 554 -19.59 -5.40 23.37
C MET A 554 -18.99 -6.75 23.78
N ARG A 555 -19.05 -7.10 25.07
CA ARG A 555 -18.51 -8.36 25.60
C ARG A 555 -19.54 -9.49 25.54
N ALA A 556 -20.79 -9.21 25.92
CA ALA A 556 -21.86 -10.19 25.97
C ALA A 556 -22.18 -10.77 24.58
N GLU A 557 -22.20 -9.92 23.55
CA GLU A 557 -22.57 -10.31 22.18
C GLU A 557 -21.35 -10.74 21.32
N ALA A 558 -20.11 -10.69 21.84
CA ALA A 558 -18.89 -10.95 21.06
C ALA A 558 -18.71 -12.42 20.61
N HIS A 559 -19.27 -13.38 21.36
CA HIS A 559 -18.94 -14.82 21.22
C HIS A 559 -20.13 -15.72 20.88
N VAL A 560 -21.21 -15.14 20.36
CA VAL A 560 -22.49 -15.83 20.07
C VAL A 560 -22.37 -16.97 19.02
N GLY A 561 -21.21 -17.18 18.39
CA GLY A 561 -20.99 -18.20 17.36
C GLY A 561 -20.83 -19.67 17.84
N ARG A 562 -20.83 -19.98 19.15
CA ARG A 562 -20.66 -21.38 19.61
C ARG A 562 -21.57 -21.87 20.76
N ALA A 563 -22.25 -20.99 21.49
CA ALA A 563 -23.27 -21.38 22.46
C ALA A 563 -24.09 -20.15 22.86
N HIS A 564 -25.27 -19.96 22.26
CA HIS A 564 -26.25 -19.03 22.81
C HIS A 564 -27.07 -19.80 23.86
N HIS A 565 -26.86 -19.49 25.14
CA HIS A 565 -27.83 -19.84 26.17
C HIS A 565 -29.00 -18.84 26.06
N PRO A 566 -30.28 -19.28 26.02
CA PRO A 566 -31.43 -18.40 25.81
C PRO A 566 -31.87 -17.62 27.07
N GLU A 567 -31.15 -17.71 28.19
CA GLU A 567 -31.66 -17.27 29.49
C GLU A 567 -31.65 -15.74 29.71
N LEU A 568 -31.16 -14.93 28.77
CA LEU A 568 -31.15 -13.47 28.88
C LEU A 568 -32.29 -12.76 28.12
N GLU A 569 -33.08 -13.45 27.31
CA GLU A 569 -34.24 -12.86 26.64
C GLU A 569 -35.48 -12.70 27.56
N SER A 570 -35.47 -13.31 28.75
CA SER A 570 -36.61 -13.26 29.69
C SER A 570 -36.58 -12.09 30.67
N ALA A 571 -35.45 -11.39 30.83
CA ALA A 571 -35.33 -10.29 31.78
C ALA A 571 -35.86 -8.94 31.23
N ASP A 572 -35.85 -8.76 29.91
CA ASP A 572 -36.20 -7.47 29.27
C ASP A 572 -37.69 -7.34 28.89
N ARG A 573 -38.53 -8.30 29.30
CA ARG A 573 -40.01 -8.24 29.14
C ARG A 573 -40.74 -7.99 30.45
N SER A 574 -40.03 -7.73 31.55
CA SER A 574 -40.64 -7.41 32.84
C SER A 574 -39.84 -6.36 33.62
N SER A 575 -39.78 -5.13 33.10
CA SER A 575 -39.58 -3.91 33.91
C SER A 575 -40.04 -2.68 33.14
#